data_AF-A0A2K3MFJ8-F1
#
_entry.id   AF-A0A2K3MFJ8-F1
#
_cell.length_a   1.000
_cell.length_b   1.000
_cell.length_c   1.000
_cell.angle_alpha   90.00
_cell.angle_beta   90.00
_cell.angle_gamma   90.00
#
_symmetry.space_group_name_H-M   'P 1'
#
loop_
_entity.id
_entity.type
_entity.pdbx_description
1 polymer ?
#
loop_
_entity_poly.entity_id
_entity_poly.type
_entity_poly.pdbx_seq_one_letter_code
_entity_poly.pdbx_strand_id
1 'polypeptide(L)'
;MTKINITTILTFLTLLLSSIEASIPGIYTGGAWQTAHATFYGGSDASGTMAKFTHKHIGLGPGTVGPESMLLFKISGGACGYGNLYSQGYGVNTAALSTALFNSGLSCGACFELKCANDPTWCHPGSPSILVTATNFCPPNYAQASDNGGWCNPPRPHFDLAMPMFLKIAQYRAGIVPVSYRR
;
A
#
# COMPACT_ATOMS: atom_id res chain seq x y z
N MET A 1 -45.49 28.54 -1.90
CA MET A 1 -44.36 29.48 -2.09
C MET A 1 -43.57 29.53 -0.80
N THR A 2 -42.52 28.72 -0.68
CA THR A 2 -41.62 28.71 0.49
C THR A 2 -40.82 29.99 0.53
N LYS A 3 -40.97 30.80 1.58
CA LYS A 3 -40.19 32.03 1.78
C LYS A 3 -38.78 31.63 2.18
N ILE A 4 -37.82 31.80 1.28
CA ILE A 4 -36.40 31.56 1.56
C ILE A 4 -35.94 32.61 2.57
N ASN A 5 -35.47 32.16 3.73
CA ASN A 5 -35.01 33.04 4.80
C ASN A 5 -33.61 33.56 4.48
N ILE A 6 -33.45 34.88 4.49
CA ILE A 6 -32.19 35.57 4.23
C ILE A 6 -31.07 35.06 5.15
N THR A 7 -31.38 34.69 6.39
CA THR A 7 -30.38 34.12 7.31
C THR A 7 -29.84 32.78 6.83
N THR A 8 -30.66 31.96 6.16
CA THR A 8 -30.24 30.67 5.58
C THR A 8 -29.34 30.86 4.37
N ILE A 9 -29.54 31.93 3.59
CA ILE A 9 -28.67 32.28 2.46
C ILE A 9 -27.30 32.75 2.98
N LEU A 10 -27.30 33.62 3.99
CA LEU A 10 -26.08 34.15 4.60
C LEU A 10 -25.21 33.04 5.23
N THR A 11 -25.81 32.06 5.91
CA THR A 11 -25.05 30.94 6.49
C THR A 11 -24.45 30.02 5.42
N PHE A 12 -25.19 29.73 4.35
CA PHE A 12 -24.66 28.96 3.22
C PHE A 12 -23.52 29.69 2.51
N LEU A 13 -23.63 31.02 2.36
CA LEU A 13 -22.60 31.85 1.74
C LEU A 13 -21.32 31.91 2.59
N THR A 14 -21.43 31.93 3.92
CA THR A 14 -20.25 31.85 4.81
C THR A 14 -19.53 30.50 4.75
N LEU A 15 -20.26 29.39 4.54
CA LEU A 15 -19.69 28.06 4.34
C LEU A 15 -18.99 27.91 2.97
N LEU A 16 -19.42 28.69 1.97
CA LEU A 16 -18.79 28.74 0.64
C LEU A 16 -17.53 29.62 0.62
N LEU A 17 -17.39 30.55 1.57
CA LEU A 17 -16.26 31.48 1.70
C LEU A 17 -15.17 31.01 2.68
N SER A 18 -15.39 29.91 3.41
CA SER A 18 -14.29 29.17 4.03
C SER A 18 -13.51 28.45 2.94
N SER A 19 -12.71 29.21 2.19
CA SER A 19 -11.61 28.68 1.40
C SER A 19 -10.76 27.84 2.34
N ILE A 20 -10.78 26.54 2.12
CA ILE A 20 -9.78 25.64 2.69
C ILE A 20 -8.47 26.20 2.16
N GLU A 21 -7.60 26.70 3.05
CA GLU A 21 -6.21 26.98 2.73
C GLU A 21 -5.55 25.64 2.38
N ALA A 22 -5.80 25.13 1.17
CA ALA A 22 -5.04 24.04 0.59
C ALA A 22 -3.74 24.62 0.04
N SER A 23 -2.91 25.15 0.94
CA SER A 23 -1.54 25.48 0.62
C SER A 23 -0.78 24.16 0.47
N ILE A 24 -0.43 23.77 -0.76
CA ILE A 24 0.75 22.93 -1.00
C ILE A 24 1.78 23.72 -1.82
N PRO A 25 2.42 24.76 -1.25
CA PRO A 25 3.75 25.16 -1.66
C PRO A 25 4.72 24.80 -0.53
N GLY A 26 5.43 23.69 -0.67
CA GLY A 26 6.48 23.34 0.28
C GLY A 26 7.02 21.95 0.04
N ILE A 27 8.35 21.86 -0.12
CA ILE A 27 9.13 20.63 0.03
C ILE A 27 8.48 19.77 1.12
N TYR A 28 8.05 18.55 0.79
CA TYR A 28 7.59 17.59 1.79
C TYR A 28 8.76 17.34 2.76
N THR A 29 8.82 18.11 3.85
CA THR A 29 9.67 17.80 4.99
C THR A 29 9.01 16.58 5.62
N GLY A 30 9.27 15.40 5.04
CA GLY A 30 8.66 14.16 5.48
C GLY A 30 8.77 14.05 7.00
N GLY A 31 7.73 13.51 7.62
CA GLY A 31 7.59 13.48 9.08
C GLY A 31 8.76 12.79 9.80
N ALA A 32 8.67 12.72 11.13
CA ALA A 32 9.67 12.00 11.92
C ALA A 32 9.84 10.56 11.40
N TRP A 33 11.09 10.11 11.29
CA TRP A 33 11.39 8.74 10.87
C TRP A 33 10.83 7.74 11.89
N GLN A 34 10.15 6.73 11.38
CA GLN A 34 9.58 5.62 12.14
C GLN A 34 10.24 4.31 11.73
N THR A 35 10.27 3.34 12.63
CA THR A 35 10.89 2.03 12.37
C THR A 35 9.87 1.04 11.82
N ALA A 36 10.30 0.25 10.84
CA ALA A 36 9.54 -0.85 10.28
C ALA A 36 10.50 -1.91 9.76
N HIS A 37 9.95 -2.92 9.10
CA HIS A 37 10.74 -3.84 8.30
C HIS A 37 10.22 -3.90 6.88
N ALA A 38 11.08 -4.34 5.98
CA ALA A 38 10.71 -4.56 4.60
C ALA A 38 11.12 -5.96 4.13
N THR A 39 10.22 -6.60 3.39
CA THR A 39 10.48 -7.76 2.52
C THR A 39 10.22 -7.36 1.07
N PHE A 40 10.30 -8.32 0.17
CA PHE A 40 9.79 -8.15 -1.18
C PHE A 40 8.94 -9.33 -1.64
N TYR A 41 8.07 -9.05 -2.59
CA TYR A 41 7.27 -10.04 -3.30
C TYR A 41 7.19 -9.74 -4.80
N GLY A 42 6.75 -10.74 -5.56
CA GLY A 42 6.71 -10.69 -7.02
C GLY A 42 8.10 -10.86 -7.67
N GLY A 43 8.12 -10.75 -9.00
CA GLY A 43 9.35 -10.87 -9.80
C GLY A 43 10.00 -9.54 -10.12
N SER A 44 11.05 -9.58 -10.95
CA SER A 44 11.80 -8.40 -11.42
C SER A 44 10.95 -7.38 -12.17
N ASP A 45 9.85 -7.82 -12.78
CA ASP A 45 8.88 -6.99 -13.50
C ASP A 45 7.78 -6.41 -12.58
N ALA A 46 7.88 -6.62 -11.26
CA ALA A 46 6.86 -6.28 -10.26
C ALA A 46 5.45 -6.83 -10.56
N SER A 47 5.27 -7.73 -11.53
CA SER A 47 3.91 -8.09 -11.98
C SER A 47 3.13 -8.92 -10.94
N GLY A 48 3.83 -9.48 -9.94
CA GLY A 48 3.24 -10.10 -8.76
C GLY A 48 2.58 -9.10 -7.80
N THR A 49 2.92 -7.80 -7.86
CA THR A 49 2.29 -6.76 -7.04
C THR A 49 0.92 -6.33 -7.56
N MET A 50 0.61 -6.73 -8.80
CA MET A 50 -0.55 -6.31 -9.58
C MET A 50 -1.81 -7.15 -9.31
N ALA A 51 -1.75 -8.08 -8.36
CA ALA A 51 -2.73 -9.15 -8.16
C ALA A 51 -3.14 -9.80 -9.50
N LYS A 52 -2.19 -10.52 -10.13
CA LYS A 52 -2.42 -11.13 -11.45
C LYS A 52 -3.57 -12.14 -11.43
N PHE A 53 -4.47 -11.95 -12.41
CA PHE A 53 -5.48 -12.90 -12.83
C PHE A 53 -4.87 -14.27 -13.05
N THR A 54 -5.45 -15.25 -12.39
CA THR A 54 -5.76 -16.49 -13.11
C THR A 54 -7.27 -16.59 -13.04
N HIS A 55 -7.95 -16.37 -14.17
CA HIS A 55 -9.10 -17.22 -14.46
C HIS A 55 -8.53 -18.63 -14.37
N LYS A 56 -8.63 -19.26 -13.19
CA LYS A 56 -8.70 -20.71 -13.21
C LYS A 56 -10.03 -20.93 -13.89
N HIS A 57 -9.99 -21.26 -15.18
CA HIS A 57 -11.07 -22.02 -15.78
C HIS A 57 -11.13 -23.30 -14.95
N ILE A 58 -11.85 -23.25 -13.83
CA ILE A 58 -12.39 -24.45 -13.22
C ILE A 58 -13.38 -24.87 -14.31
N GLY A 59 -13.04 -25.92 -15.05
CA GLY A 59 -13.93 -26.50 -16.06
C GLY A 59 -15.20 -26.93 -15.36
N LEU A 60 -16.16 -26.01 -15.25
CA LEU A 60 -17.51 -26.30 -14.79
C LEU A 60 -18.32 -26.47 -16.06
N GLY A 61 -18.66 -27.72 -16.34
CA GLY A 61 -19.66 -28.06 -17.34
C GLY A 61 -20.98 -27.35 -17.05
N PRO A 62 -21.88 -27.28 -18.05
CA PRO A 62 -23.14 -26.57 -17.91
C PRO A 62 -24.03 -27.31 -16.91
N GLY A 63 -24.22 -26.79 -15.70
CA GLY A 63 -25.22 -27.36 -14.79
C GLY A 63 -25.17 -27.09 -13.29
N THR A 64 -24.15 -26.44 -12.71
CA THR A 64 -24.09 -26.30 -11.24
C THR A 64 -23.84 -24.86 -10.79
N VAL A 65 -24.91 -24.08 -10.66
CA VAL A 65 -24.91 -22.83 -9.87
C VAL A 65 -25.87 -22.98 -8.70
N GLY A 66 -25.35 -23.43 -7.56
CA GLY A 66 -26.01 -23.31 -6.26
C GLY A 66 -25.60 -22.01 -5.55
N PRO A 67 -26.38 -21.52 -4.57
CA PRO A 67 -26.14 -20.23 -3.91
C PRO A 67 -24.91 -20.20 -2.97
N GLU A 68 -24.14 -21.30 -2.91
CA GLU A 68 -22.92 -21.46 -2.10
C GLU A 68 -21.63 -21.13 -2.89
N SER A 69 -21.71 -20.81 -4.18
CA SER A 69 -20.56 -20.27 -4.94
C SER A 69 -20.39 -18.77 -4.66
N MET A 70 -20.13 -18.42 -3.40
CA MET A 70 -19.68 -17.08 -3.05
C MET A 70 -18.30 -16.88 -3.70
N LEU A 71 -18.34 -16.19 -4.84
CA LEU A 71 -17.22 -15.67 -5.58
C LEU A 71 -16.12 -15.21 -4.63
N LEU A 72 -14.95 -15.85 -4.70
CA LEU A 72 -13.71 -15.13 -4.50
C LEU A 72 -13.59 -14.12 -5.65
N PHE A 73 -14.30 -13.00 -5.52
CA PHE A 73 -13.97 -11.76 -6.23
C PHE A 73 -12.56 -11.40 -5.77
N LYS A 74 -11.54 -11.95 -6.42
CA LYS A 74 -10.20 -11.36 -6.42
C LYS A 74 -10.41 -9.95 -6.95
N ILE A 75 -10.33 -8.95 -6.07
CA ILE A 75 -10.36 -7.55 -6.45
C ILE A 75 -9.21 -7.35 -7.44
N SER A 76 -9.54 -7.07 -8.70
CA SER A 76 -8.56 -6.72 -9.72
C SER A 76 -7.72 -5.54 -9.22
N GLY A 77 -6.41 -5.74 -9.09
CA GLY A 77 -5.46 -4.67 -8.70
C GLY A 77 -5.20 -4.48 -7.22
N GLY A 78 -5.21 -5.57 -6.44
CA GLY A 78 -4.80 -5.57 -5.04
C GLY A 78 -5.86 -5.00 -4.11
N ALA A 79 -5.55 -4.93 -2.82
CA ALA A 79 -6.49 -4.50 -1.78
C ALA A 79 -6.94 -3.03 -1.91
N CYS A 80 -6.23 -2.21 -2.70
CA CYS A 80 -6.64 -0.84 -3.01
C CYS A 80 -7.48 -0.72 -4.29
N GLY A 81 -7.65 -1.81 -5.07
CA GLY A 81 -8.52 -1.83 -6.25
C GLY A 81 -8.02 -1.01 -7.45
N TYR A 82 -6.72 -0.76 -7.56
CA TYR A 82 -6.13 0.11 -8.60
C TYR A 82 -5.96 -0.57 -9.97
N GLY A 83 -6.51 -1.76 -10.18
CA GLY A 83 -6.31 -2.53 -11.41
C GLY A 83 -4.82 -2.70 -11.77
N ASN A 84 -4.47 -2.35 -13.02
CA ASN A 84 -3.09 -2.40 -13.48
C ASN A 84 -2.31 -1.15 -13.05
N LEU A 85 -1.49 -1.27 -12.00
CA LEU A 85 -0.58 -0.25 -11.48
C LEU A 85 0.40 0.38 -12.51
N TYR A 86 0.76 -0.29 -13.62
CA TYR A 86 1.53 0.34 -14.70
C TYR A 86 0.67 1.32 -15.47
N SER A 87 -0.56 0.92 -15.81
CA SER A 87 -1.54 1.80 -16.47
C SER A 87 -1.96 2.97 -15.56
N GLN A 88 -1.94 2.80 -14.25
CA GLN A 88 -2.19 3.88 -13.28
C GLN A 88 -0.97 4.77 -13.03
N GLY A 89 0.20 4.47 -13.60
CA GLY A 89 1.41 5.27 -13.44
C GLY A 89 2.23 5.00 -12.17
N TYR A 90 1.81 4.08 -11.29
CA TYR A 90 2.63 3.68 -10.13
C TYR A 90 3.86 2.85 -10.54
N GLY A 91 3.72 2.05 -11.59
CA GLY A 91 4.78 1.17 -12.10
C GLY A 91 5.28 0.22 -11.02
N VAL A 92 6.60 0.23 -10.77
CA VAL A 92 7.23 -0.62 -9.76
C VAL A 92 7.31 0.02 -8.36
N ASN A 93 7.00 1.31 -8.23
CA ASN A 93 7.14 2.08 -6.98
C ASN A 93 5.98 1.80 -6.02
N THR A 94 5.76 0.53 -5.67
CA THR A 94 4.56 0.06 -4.98
C THR A 94 4.89 -0.81 -3.79
N ALA A 95 4.08 -0.75 -2.74
CA ALA A 95 4.19 -1.59 -1.55
C ALA A 95 2.84 -2.15 -1.11
N ALA A 96 2.86 -3.38 -0.59
CA ALA A 96 1.77 -3.91 0.22
C ALA A 96 2.04 -3.64 1.70
N LEU A 97 1.08 -3.05 2.39
CA LEU A 97 1.23 -2.66 3.79
C LEU A 97 0.71 -3.76 4.72
N SER A 98 1.39 -4.02 5.84
CA SER A 98 0.84 -4.86 6.91
C SER A 98 -0.41 -4.24 7.53
N THR A 99 -1.16 -5.01 8.31
CA THR A 99 -2.36 -4.53 9.04
C THR A 99 -2.11 -3.26 9.84
N ALA A 100 -0.95 -3.16 10.48
CA ALA A 100 -0.58 -1.99 11.29
C ALA A 100 -0.47 -0.69 10.47
N LEU A 101 -0.12 -0.79 9.18
CA LEU A 101 0.09 0.36 8.30
C LEU A 101 -1.07 0.57 7.31
N PHE A 102 -1.71 -0.51 6.88
CA PHE A 102 -2.78 -0.47 5.87
C PHE A 102 -4.04 0.25 6.39
N ASN A 103 -4.30 0.14 7.70
CA ASN A 103 -5.40 0.83 8.39
C ASN A 103 -6.75 0.67 7.68
N SER A 104 -7.13 -0.58 7.40
CA SER A 104 -8.38 -0.92 6.68
C SER A 104 -8.53 -0.21 5.33
N GLY A 105 -7.43 0.05 4.63
CA GLY A 105 -7.40 0.69 3.31
C GLY A 105 -7.31 2.21 3.36
N LEU A 106 -7.37 2.85 4.53
CA LEU A 106 -7.23 4.31 4.66
C LEU A 106 -5.83 4.82 4.26
N SER A 107 -4.84 3.92 4.20
CA SER A 107 -3.51 4.23 3.69
C SER A 107 -3.34 4.00 2.18
N CYS A 108 -4.35 3.49 1.47
CA CYS A 108 -4.27 3.32 0.02
C CYS A 108 -3.95 4.65 -0.68
N GLY A 109 -3.02 4.64 -1.62
CA GLY A 109 -2.56 5.83 -2.36
C GLY A 109 -1.57 6.71 -1.59
N ALA A 110 -1.29 6.41 -0.33
CA ALA A 110 -0.29 7.13 0.44
C ALA A 110 1.13 6.85 -0.08
N CYS A 111 1.95 7.90 -0.15
CA CYS A 111 3.36 7.79 -0.47
C CYS A 111 4.19 7.71 0.81
N PHE A 112 5.22 6.87 0.76
CA PHE A 112 6.17 6.71 1.84
C PHE A 112 7.59 6.84 1.29
N GLU A 113 8.44 7.55 2.02
CA GLU A 113 9.87 7.47 1.85
C GLU A 113 10.43 6.41 2.79
N LEU A 114 11.21 5.48 2.26
CA LEU A 114 11.85 4.41 3.03
C LEU A 114 13.34 4.38 2.76
N LYS A 115 14.12 4.03 3.77
CA LYS A 115 15.52 3.66 3.63
C LYS A 115 15.84 2.46 4.50
N CYS A 116 16.73 1.59 4.02
CA CYS A 116 17.27 0.51 4.83
C CYS A 116 18.14 1.12 5.95
N ALA A 117 17.94 0.66 7.19
CA ALA A 117 18.52 1.28 8.37
C ALA A 117 19.09 0.23 9.31
N ASN A 118 20.22 0.52 9.95
CA ASN A 118 20.80 -0.30 11.02
C ASN A 118 21.24 -1.72 10.61
N ASP A 119 21.59 -1.96 9.34
CA ASP A 119 22.18 -3.24 8.91
C ASP A 119 23.25 -3.06 7.81
N PRO A 120 24.55 -3.04 8.15
CA PRO A 120 25.61 -2.86 7.16
C PRO A 120 25.85 -4.11 6.29
N THR A 121 25.30 -5.26 6.67
CA THR A 121 25.48 -6.52 5.92
C THR A 121 24.53 -6.57 4.74
N TRP A 122 23.29 -6.15 4.95
CA TRP A 122 22.21 -6.29 3.98
C TRP A 122 21.80 -4.99 3.31
N CYS A 123 21.93 -3.84 3.98
CA CYS A 123 21.63 -2.54 3.37
C CYS A 123 22.71 -2.12 2.39
N HIS A 124 22.33 -1.39 1.35
CA HIS A 124 23.29 -0.78 0.45
C HIS A 124 24.04 0.39 1.14
N PRO A 125 25.33 0.59 0.82
CA PRO A 125 26.11 1.72 1.32
C PRO A 125 25.45 3.07 1.02
N GLY A 126 25.58 4.03 1.95
CA GLY A 126 25.00 5.37 1.80
C GLY A 126 23.51 5.46 2.14
N SER A 127 22.87 4.35 2.53
CA SER A 127 21.45 4.29 2.95
C SER A 127 20.51 5.01 1.97
N PRO A 128 20.52 4.62 0.68
CA PRO A 128 19.66 5.23 -0.33
C PRO A 128 18.19 5.15 0.10
N SER A 129 17.43 6.19 -0.19
CA SER A 129 15.98 6.19 0.03
C SER A 129 15.22 5.90 -1.26
N ILE A 130 14.04 5.30 -1.08
CA ILE A 130 13.08 5.03 -2.13
C ILE A 130 11.75 5.65 -1.77
N LEU A 131 10.98 6.00 -2.80
CA LEU A 131 9.59 6.40 -2.67
C LEU A 131 8.70 5.26 -3.18
N VAL A 132 7.71 4.87 -2.38
CA VAL A 132 6.72 3.85 -2.76
C VAL A 132 5.33 4.33 -2.40
N THR A 133 4.35 3.90 -3.18
CA THR A 133 2.94 4.11 -2.91
C THR A 133 2.31 2.85 -2.35
N ALA A 134 1.47 3.00 -1.33
CA ALA A 134 0.65 1.91 -0.83
C ALA A 134 -0.46 1.56 -1.82
N THR A 135 -0.36 0.38 -2.42
CA THR A 135 -1.31 -0.09 -3.45
C THR A 135 -1.94 -1.42 -3.09
N ASN A 136 -1.49 -2.07 -2.01
CA ASN A 136 -1.95 -3.39 -1.65
C ASN A 136 -1.86 -3.63 -0.13
N PHE A 137 -2.35 -4.79 0.29
CA PHE A 137 -2.35 -5.26 1.67
C PHE A 137 -1.53 -6.54 1.79
N CYS A 138 -0.66 -6.59 2.79
CA CYS A 138 0.05 -7.80 3.18
C CYS A 138 -0.71 -8.48 4.33
N PRO A 139 -1.41 -9.60 4.08
CA PRO A 139 -2.21 -10.25 5.11
C PRO A 139 -1.33 -10.91 6.19
N PRO A 140 -1.80 -10.96 7.45
CA PRO A 140 -1.11 -11.68 8.50
C PRO A 140 -1.16 -13.20 8.26
N ASN A 141 -0.09 -13.88 8.68
CA ASN A 141 0.00 -15.33 8.78
C ASN A 141 0.21 -15.74 10.25
N TYR A 142 -0.89 -15.96 10.97
CA TYR A 142 -0.86 -16.34 12.39
C TYR A 142 -0.37 -17.77 12.66
N ALA A 143 -0.16 -18.59 11.62
CA ALA A 143 0.47 -19.89 11.76
C ALA A 143 2.00 -19.80 11.91
N GLN A 144 2.58 -18.63 11.69
CA GLN A 144 4.01 -18.37 11.77
C GLN A 144 4.31 -17.24 12.76
N ALA A 145 5.47 -17.31 13.41
CA ALA A 145 5.93 -16.26 14.30
C ALA A 145 6.31 -15.00 13.52
N SER A 146 6.13 -13.82 14.11
CA SER A 146 6.35 -12.53 13.44
C SER A 146 7.80 -12.28 13.03
N ASP A 147 8.74 -13.00 13.64
CA ASP A 147 10.18 -13.00 13.37
C ASP A 147 10.62 -14.21 12.51
N ASN A 148 9.70 -15.09 12.11
CA ASN A 148 9.98 -16.29 11.33
C ASN A 148 8.84 -16.61 10.36
N GLY A 149 8.68 -15.75 9.34
CA GLY A 149 7.72 -15.92 8.25
C GLY A 149 6.41 -15.15 8.41
N GLY A 150 6.00 -14.82 9.64
CA GLY A 150 4.83 -14.00 9.95
C GLY A 150 5.05 -12.49 9.81
N TRP A 151 5.80 -12.03 8.81
CA TRP A 151 6.34 -10.66 8.74
C TRP A 151 5.29 -9.54 8.85
N CYS A 152 4.08 -9.80 8.33
CA CYS A 152 2.97 -8.85 8.31
C CYS A 152 2.01 -8.98 9.51
N ASN A 153 2.34 -9.83 10.48
CA ASN A 153 1.52 -10.02 11.68
C ASN A 153 1.51 -8.75 12.55
N PRO A 154 0.33 -8.28 12.99
CA PRO A 154 0.22 -7.21 13.99
C PRO A 154 1.03 -7.54 15.26
N PRO A 155 1.52 -6.52 15.98
CA PRO A 155 1.39 -5.07 15.74
C PRO A 155 2.49 -4.49 14.82
N ARG A 156 3.25 -5.33 14.11
CA ARG A 156 4.47 -4.93 13.42
C ARG A 156 4.20 -4.04 12.19
N PRO A 157 4.75 -2.81 12.13
CA PRO A 157 4.82 -2.05 10.90
C PRO A 157 5.71 -2.77 9.89
N HIS A 158 5.16 -3.11 8.73
CA HIS A 158 5.89 -3.86 7.70
C HIS A 158 5.46 -3.47 6.29
N PHE A 159 6.45 -3.36 5.40
CA PHE A 159 6.29 -3.09 3.98
C PHE A 159 6.72 -4.31 3.18
N ASP A 160 5.81 -4.87 2.39
CA ASP A 160 6.19 -5.86 1.40
C ASP A 160 6.33 -5.15 0.04
N LEU A 161 7.58 -4.93 -0.37
CA LEU A 161 7.91 -4.09 -1.51
C LEU A 161 7.85 -4.89 -2.83
N ALA A 162 7.66 -4.19 -3.94
CA ALA A 162 8.04 -4.77 -5.23
C ALA A 162 9.54 -5.11 -5.20
N MET A 163 9.93 -6.30 -5.66
CA MET A 163 11.33 -6.72 -5.78
C MET A 163 12.28 -5.64 -6.33
N PRO A 164 12.00 -4.98 -7.47
CA PRO A 164 12.88 -3.92 -7.99
C PRO A 164 13.07 -2.73 -7.04
N MET A 165 12.12 -2.46 -6.14
CA MET A 165 12.24 -1.38 -5.14
C MET A 165 13.03 -1.82 -3.93
N PHE A 166 12.84 -3.04 -3.45
CA PHE A 166 13.65 -3.61 -2.37
C PHE A 166 15.14 -3.63 -2.75
N LEU A 167 15.45 -4.02 -3.99
CA LEU A 167 16.83 -4.10 -4.48
C LEU A 167 17.54 -2.76 -4.60
N LYS A 168 16.81 -1.63 -4.55
CA LYS A 168 17.42 -0.30 -4.47
C LYS A 168 17.95 0.04 -3.08
N ILE A 169 17.50 -0.64 -2.02
CA ILE A 169 17.90 -0.33 -0.64
C ILE A 169 18.62 -1.49 0.07
N ALA A 170 18.44 -2.72 -0.40
CA ALA A 170 19.00 -3.91 0.21
C ALA A 170 19.39 -5.00 -0.81
N GLN A 171 20.22 -5.94 -0.38
CA GLN A 171 20.63 -7.08 -1.20
C GLN A 171 19.52 -8.12 -1.32
N TYR A 172 19.39 -8.75 -2.49
CA TYR A 172 18.38 -9.80 -2.77
C TYR A 172 18.35 -10.92 -1.72
N ARG A 173 19.52 -11.34 -1.21
CA ARG A 173 19.66 -12.45 -0.26
C ARG A 173 19.25 -12.13 1.18
N ALA A 174 19.00 -10.86 1.50
CA ALA A 174 18.65 -10.44 2.85
C ALA A 174 17.29 -11.02 3.29
N GLY A 175 16.35 -11.18 2.36
CA GLY A 175 14.98 -11.64 2.61
C GLY A 175 14.14 -10.59 3.34
N ILE A 176 14.58 -10.16 4.53
CA ILE A 176 13.99 -9.10 5.33
C ILE A 176 15.05 -8.14 5.84
N VAL A 177 14.75 -6.84 5.84
CA VAL A 177 15.65 -5.82 6.39
C VAL A 177 14.91 -4.84 7.31
N PRO A 178 15.57 -4.33 8.36
CA PRO A 178 15.11 -3.16 9.08
C PRO A 178 15.09 -1.92 8.18
N VAL A 179 14.01 -1.14 8.25
CA VAL A 179 13.87 0.12 7.51
C VAL A 179 13.43 1.25 8.42
N SER A 180 13.81 2.46 8.06
CA SER A 180 13.17 3.68 8.53
C SER A 180 12.26 4.21 7.44
N TYR A 181 11.06 4.65 7.82
CA TYR A 181 10.10 5.25 6.89
C TYR A 181 9.48 6.53 7.42
N ARG A 182 8.94 7.34 6.51
CA ARG A 182 8.12 8.52 6.82
C ARG A 182 7.09 8.75 5.71
N ARG A 183 6.05 9.54 6.01
CA ARG A 183 5.02 9.98 5.07
C ARG A 183 5.29 11.41 4.61
#